data_AF-A0A5B0BTA5-F1
#
_entry.id   AF-A0A5B0BTA5-F1
#
_cell.length_a   1.000
_cell.length_b   1.000
_cell.length_c   1.000
_cell.angle_alpha   90.00
_cell.angle_beta   90.00
_cell.angle_gamma   90.00
#
_symmetry.space_group_name_H-M   'P 1'
#
loop_
_entity.id
_entity.type
_entity.pdbx_description
1 polymer ?
#
loop_
_entity_poly.entity_id
_entity_poly.type
_entity_poly.pdbx_seq_one_letter_code
_entity_poly.pdbx_strand_id
1 'polypeptide(L)' 'MTSHIYQEDLDFLEEAKVALNGNLRWETYMNDSETHIALRYGVDRDCVWIYRLSTEVMFSHNVLNKAPKLIVEGEESK' A
#
# COMPACT_ATOMS: atom_id res chain seq x y z
N MET A 1 -2.19 -5.29 21.27
CA MET A 1 -3.35 -6.12 20.89
C MET A 1 -2.89 -7.06 19.81
N THR A 2 -3.10 -8.37 19.98
CA THR A 2 -2.75 -9.37 18.95
C THR A 2 -3.92 -9.45 17.98
N SER A 3 -3.77 -8.86 16.80
CA SER A 3 -4.74 -9.00 15.72
C SER A 3 -4.55 -10.38 15.07
N HIS A 4 -5.64 -11.13 14.89
CA HIS A 4 -5.61 -12.38 14.14
C HIS A 4 -5.75 -12.07 12.65
N ILE A 5 -4.90 -12.70 11.85
CA ILE A 5 -4.96 -12.64 10.39
C ILE A 5 -5.88 -13.77 9.93
N TYR A 6 -6.89 -13.42 9.15
CA TYR A 6 -7.85 -14.32 8.53
C TYR A 6 -7.62 -14.35 7.01
N GLN A 7 -8.25 -15.31 6.32
CA GLN A 7 -8.11 -15.45 4.87
C GLN A 7 -8.54 -14.18 4.12
N GLU A 8 -9.62 -13.53 4.57
CA GLU A 8 -10.12 -12.27 3.98
C GLU A 8 -9.08 -11.14 4.01
N ASP A 9 -8.20 -11.10 5.03
CA ASP A 9 -7.15 -10.09 5.13
C ASP A 9 -6.07 -10.31 4.06
N LEU A 10 -5.79 -11.58 3.74
CA LEU A 10 -4.85 -11.98 2.69
C LEU A 10 -5.44 -11.75 1.30
N ASP A 11 -6.72 -12.05 1.11
CA ASP A 11 -7.43 -11.80 -0.14
C ASP A 11 -7.45 -10.29 -0.44
N PHE A 12 -7.73 -9.47 0.59
CA PHE A 12 -7.66 -8.01 0.47
C PHE A 12 -6.24 -7.49 0.20
N LEU A 13 -5.19 -8.12 0.74
CA LEU A 13 -3.81 -7.77 0.38
C LEU A 13 -3.56 -7.94 -1.13
N GLU A 14 -4.00 -9.04 -1.73
CA GLU A 14 -3.83 -9.27 -3.16
C GLU A 14 -4.61 -8.25 -4.01
N GLU A 15 -5.84 -7.94 -3.60
CA GLU A 15 -6.66 -6.88 -4.21
C GLU A 15 -5.96 -5.51 -4.14
N ALA A 16 -5.48 -5.12 -2.95
CA ALA A 16 -4.77 -3.87 -2.72
C ALA A 16 -3.47 -3.78 -3.54
N LYS A 17 -2.74 -4.90 -3.68
CA LYS A 17 -1.53 -4.96 -4.54
C LYS A 17 -1.85 -4.65 -5.98
N VAL A 18 -2.93 -5.20 -6.53
CA VAL A 18 -3.35 -4.92 -7.91
C VAL A 18 -3.73 -3.45 -8.07
N ALA A 19 -4.57 -2.93 -7.17
CA ALA A 19 -5.04 -1.55 -7.22
C ALA A 19 -3.89 -0.53 -7.10
N LEU A 20 -3.04 -0.67 -6.09
CA LEU A 20 -1.93 0.25 -5.85
C LEU A 20 -0.88 0.15 -6.94
N ASN A 21 -0.55 -1.03 -7.47
CA ASN A 21 0.37 -1.13 -8.59
C ASN A 21 -0.20 -0.58 -9.91
N GLY A 22 -1.51 -0.67 -10.10
CA GLY A 22 -2.21 -0.08 -11.25
C GLY A 22 -2.18 1.45 -11.25
N ASN A 23 -2.02 2.08 -10.08
CA ASN A 23 -1.91 3.53 -9.96
C ASN A 23 -0.85 3.95 -8.93
N LEU A 24 0.33 4.34 -9.43
CA LEU A 24 1.46 4.75 -8.61
C LEU A 24 1.21 6.01 -7.77
N ARG A 25 0.15 6.79 -8.05
CA ARG A 25 -0.22 7.98 -7.24
C ARG A 25 -1.14 7.65 -6.08
N TRP A 26 -1.75 6.46 -6.06
CA TRP A 26 -2.61 6.07 -4.94
C TRP A 26 -1.77 5.74 -3.72
N GLU A 27 -2.09 6.42 -2.62
CA GLU A 27 -1.51 6.17 -1.30
C GLU A 27 -2.39 5.25 -0.46
N THR A 28 -3.67 5.13 -0.80
CA THR A 28 -4.63 4.30 -0.07
C THR A 28 -5.52 3.54 -1.03
N TYR A 29 -6.03 2.40 -0.56
CA TYR A 29 -7.04 1.61 -1.24
C TYR A 29 -8.02 1.05 -0.21
N MET A 30 -9.32 1.11 -0.50
CA MET A 30 -10.38 0.58 0.35
C MET A 30 -11.22 -0.38 -0.48
N ASN A 31 -11.64 -1.49 0.11
CA ASN A 31 -12.54 -2.41 -0.57
C ASN A 31 -13.97 -1.86 -0.66
N ASP A 32 -14.78 -2.43 -1.55
CA ASP A 32 -16.17 -2.00 -1.77
C ASP A 32 -17.05 -2.08 -0.53
N SER A 33 -16.75 -3.00 0.39
CA SER A 33 -17.48 -3.17 1.64
C SER A 33 -17.07 -2.17 2.74
N GLU A 34 -16.07 -1.33 2.48
CA GLU A 34 -15.50 -0.36 3.43
C GLU A 34 -15.04 -0.99 4.76
N THR A 35 -14.72 -2.29 4.74
CA THR A 35 -14.27 -3.03 5.93
C THR A 35 -12.77 -3.06 6.06
N HIS A 36 -12.04 -2.90 4.95
CA HIS A 36 -10.59 -2.93 4.91
C HIS A 36 -10.02 -1.70 4.21
N ILE A 37 -8.89 -1.21 4.72
CA ILE A 37 -8.11 -0.16 4.08
C ILE A 37 -6.63 -0.57 4.06
N ALA A 38 -6.02 -0.41 2.90
CA ALA A 38 -4.59 -0.56 2.67
C ALA A 38 -3.96 0.84 2.56
N LEU A 39 -2.85 1.06 3.27
CA LEU A 39 -2.04 2.26 3.20
C LEU A 39 -0.70 1.91 2.57
N ARG A 40 -0.34 2.57 1.48
CA ARG A 40 1.00 2.49 0.88
C ARG A 40 1.99 3.18 1.80
N TYR A 41 3.14 2.55 2.02
CA TYR A 41 4.13 2.99 2.99
C TYR A 41 5.56 2.69 2.54
N GLY A 42 6.52 3.21 3.30
CA GLY A 42 7.96 3.00 3.08
C GLY A 42 8.58 4.02 2.11
N VAL A 43 9.90 4.19 2.20
CA VAL A 43 10.67 5.15 1.39
C VAL A 43 10.55 4.85 -0.11
N ASP A 44 10.67 3.57 -0.47
CA ASP A 44 10.52 3.10 -1.84
C ASP A 44 9.04 2.91 -2.25
N ARG A 45 8.11 3.21 -1.32
CA ARG A 45 6.67 3.01 -1.47
C ARG A 45 6.29 1.58 -1.87
N ASP A 46 7.07 0.61 -1.42
CA ASP A 46 6.95 -0.83 -1.73
C ASP A 46 6.29 -1.65 -0.60
N CYS A 47 5.93 -0.98 0.50
CA CYS A 47 5.30 -1.58 1.67
C CYS A 47 3.81 -1.21 1.76
N VAL A 48 3.02 -2.04 2.43
CA VAL A 48 1.58 -1.83 2.66
C VAL A 48 1.22 -2.15 4.10
N TRP A 49 0.44 -1.27 4.71
CA TRP A 49 -0.22 -1.48 5.99
C TRP A 49 -1.70 -1.78 5.77
N ILE A 50 -2.24 -2.84 6.36
CA ILE A 50 -3.65 -3.23 6.23
C ILE A 50 -4.35 -3.07 7.57
N TYR A 51 -5.50 -2.40 7.52
CA TYR A 51 -6.43 -2.25 8.64
C TYR A 51 -7.76 -2.89 8.28
N ARG A 52 -8.37 -3.58 9.24
CA ARG A 52 -9.76 -4.06 9.19
C ARG A 52 -10.57 -3.38 10.28
N LEU A 53 -11.63 -2.66 9.91
CA LEU A 53 -12.49 -1.92 10.84
C LEU A 53 -11.69 -1.08 11.87
N SER A 54 -10.69 -0.33 11.38
CA SER A 54 -9.75 0.47 12.18
C SER A 54 -8.77 -0.31 13.07
N THR A 55 -8.76 -1.63 13.00
CA THR A 55 -7.76 -2.47 13.69
C THR A 55 -6.62 -2.78 12.72
N GLU A 56 -5.39 -2.48 13.12
CA GLU A 56 -4.21 -2.90 12.35
C GLU A 56 -4.15 -4.43 12.30
N VAL A 57 -4.06 -4.98 11.09
CA VAL A 57 -4.00 -6.43 10.88
C VAL A 57 -2.60 -6.88 10.49
N MET A 58 -1.98 -6.18 9.53
CA MET A 58 -0.76 -6.66 8.91
C MET A 58 0.06 -5.53 8.31
N PHE A 59 1.38 -5.64 8.43
CA PHE A 59 2.33 -4.84 7.68
C PHE A 59 3.15 -5.74 6.76
N SER A 60 3.09 -5.48 5.45
CA SER A 60 3.75 -6.28 4.42
C SER A 60 4.80 -5.46 3.69
N HIS A 61 6.00 -6.03 3.53
CA HIS A 61 7.15 -5.38 2.89
C HIS A 61 7.41 -5.96 1.51
N ASN A 62 7.92 -5.16 0.58
CA ASN A 62 8.28 -5.58 -0.78
C ASN A 62 7.12 -6.23 -1.56
N VAL A 63 5.89 -5.80 -1.32
CA VAL A 63 4.69 -6.36 -1.97
C VAL A 63 4.16 -5.50 -3.12
N LEU A 64 4.61 -4.24 -3.21
CA LEU A 64 4.33 -3.34 -4.32
C LEU A 64 5.58 -3.11 -5.18
N ASN A 65 5.36 -2.73 -6.43
CA ASN A 65 6.42 -2.23 -7.29
C ASN A 65 7.00 -0.95 -6.67
N LYS A 66 8.33 -0.88 -6.65
CA LYS A 66 9.04 0.32 -6.19
C LYS A 66 8.60 1.54 -6.99
N ALA A 67 8.44 2.66 -6.29
CA ALA A 67 8.17 3.92 -6.96
C ALA A 67 9.29 4.24 -7.97
N PRO A 68 8.95 4.78 -9.14
CA PRO A 68 9.94 5.24 -10.10
C PRO A 68 10.81 6.32 -9.45
N LYS A 69 12.12 6.26 -9.70
CA LYS A 69 13.03 7.32 -9.26
C LYS A 69 12.62 8.63 -9.93
N LEU A 70 12.33 9.65 -9.13
CA LEU A 70 12.18 11.01 -9.62
C LEU A 70 13.56 11.52 -10.03
N ILE A 71 13.82 11.56 -11.34
CA ILE A 71 14.98 12.25 -11.88
C ILE A 71 14.56 13.71 -12.03
N VAL A 72 15.05 14.57 -11.13
CA VAL A 72 14.92 16.02 -11.29
C VAL A 72 16.11 16.45 -12.15
N GLU A 73 15.86 16.65 -13.45
CA GLU A 73 16.82 17.33 -14.32
C GLU A 73 16.87 18.79 -13.88
N GLY A 74 17.87 19.16 -13.08
CA GLY A 74 18.10 20.55 -12.72
C GLY A 74 18.57 21.31 -13.96
N GLU A 75 17.82 22.34 -14.36
CA GLU A 75 18.42 23.47 -15.06
C GLU A 75 19.50 24.05 -14.14
N GLU A 76 20.76 23.97 -14.56
CA GLU A 76 21.85 24.71 -13.93
C GLU A 76 21.51 26.21 -13.99
N SER A 77 21.13 26.78 -12.85
CA SER A 77 21.15 28.23 -12.66
C SER A 77 22.61 28.68 -12.79
N LYS A 78 22.91 29.31 -13.93
CA LYS A 78 24.14 30.06 -14.21
C LYS A 78 24.39 31.16 -13.18
#